data_AF-T0NCZ4-F1
#
_entry.id   AF-T0NCZ4-F1
#
_cell.length_a   1.000
_cell.length_b   1.000
_cell.length_c   1.000
_cell.angle_alpha   90.00
_cell.angle_beta   90.00
_cell.angle_gamma   90.00
#
_symmetry.space_group_name_H-M   'P 1'
#
loop_
_entity.id
_entity.type
_entity.pdbx_description
1 polymer ?
#
loop_
_entity_poly.entity_id
_entity_poly.type
_entity_poly.pdbx_seq_one_letter_code
_entity_poly.pdbx_strand_id
1 'polypeptide(L)' 'MYEYKVFRWRFDLNTPEELEVTLNDYAKEGWRLFNIMPNVKGSGGAIFASVDGNEATIVMEKSK' A
#
# COMPACT_ATOMS: atom_id res chain seq x y z
N MET A 1 10.29 -18.44 -7.93
CA MET A 1 9.56 -17.42 -8.72
C MET A 1 8.65 -16.69 -7.76
N TYR A 2 8.54 -15.37 -7.83
CA TYR A 2 7.72 -14.59 -6.90
C TYR A 2 6.34 -14.32 -7.47
N GLU A 3 5.33 -14.35 -6.61
CA GLU A 3 3.96 -13.89 -6.88
C GLU A 3 3.76 -12.53 -6.20
N TYR A 4 3.06 -11.61 -6.86
CA TYR A 4 2.79 -10.28 -6.35
C TYR A 4 1.29 -10.03 -6.21
N LYS A 5 0.90 -9.40 -5.10
CA LYS A 5 -0.46 -8.90 -4.83
C LYS A 5 -0.39 -7.39 -4.67
N VAL A 6 -1.29 -6.68 -5.33
CA VAL A 6 -1.34 -5.20 -5.32
C VAL A 6 -2.75 -4.76 -4.94
N PHE A 7 -2.87 -3.86 -3.97
CA PHE A 7 -4.14 -3.23 -3.63
C PHE A 7 -3.95 -1.77 -3.21
N ARG A 8 -5.04 -1.01 -3.26
CA ARG A 8 -5.07 0.39 -2.83
C ARG A 8 -5.66 0.46 -1.43
N TRP A 9 -5.08 1.31 -0.60
CA TRP A 9 -5.52 1.59 0.76
C TRP A 9 -5.85 3.07 0.91
N ARG A 10 -6.98 3.37 1.54
CA ARG A 10 -7.46 4.73 1.82
C ARG A 10 -7.34 5.02 3.31
N PHE A 11 -6.38 5.83 3.72
CA PHE A 11 -6.15 6.22 5.12
C PHE A 11 -7.21 7.17 5.67
N ASP A 12 -7.98 7.84 4.81
CA ASP A 12 -9.12 8.68 5.21
C ASP A 12 -10.41 7.90 5.46
N LEU A 13 -10.51 6.71 4.86
CA LEU A 13 -11.71 5.87 4.93
C LEU A 13 -11.52 4.64 5.82
N ASN A 14 -10.28 4.28 6.16
CA ASN A 14 -9.96 3.09 6.95
C ASN A 14 -8.96 3.45 8.04
N THR A 15 -9.07 2.79 9.18
CA THR A 15 -8.19 3.04 10.33
C THR A 15 -6.85 2.31 10.18
N PRO A 16 -5.80 2.75 10.90
CA PRO A 16 -4.53 2.03 10.95
C PRO A 16 -4.69 0.57 11.44
N GLU A 17 -5.60 0.31 12.37
CA GLU A 17 -5.87 -1.03 12.90
C GLU A 17 -6.48 -1.96 11.84
N GLU A 18 -7.37 -1.45 10.99
CA GLU A 18 -7.92 -2.22 9.87
C GLU A 18 -6.84 -2.60 8.85
N LEU A 19 -5.88 -1.72 8.62
CA LEU A 19 -4.73 -2.01 7.78
C LEU A 19 -3.85 -3.10 8.41
N GLU A 20 -3.57 -3.00 9.70
CA GLU A 20 -2.79 -3.99 10.44
C GLU A 20 -3.44 -5.37 10.38
N VAL A 21 -4.75 -5.46 10.62
CA VAL A 21 -5.51 -6.73 10.53
C VAL A 21 -5.41 -7.30 9.11
N THR A 22 -5.64 -6.48 8.08
CA THR A 22 -5.58 -6.90 6.68
C THR A 22 -4.19 -7.44 6.30
N LEU A 23 -3.13 -6.72 6.69
CA LEU A 23 -1.75 -7.15 6.41
C LEU A 23 -1.39 -8.43 7.17
N ASN A 24 -1.86 -8.57 8.42
CA ASN A 24 -1.64 -9.78 9.22
C ASN A 24 -2.36 -11.00 8.64
N ASP A 25 -3.57 -10.84 8.09
CA ASP A 25 -4.26 -11.93 7.42
C ASP A 25 -3.54 -12.38 6.16
N TYR A 26 -3.02 -11.45 5.36
CA TYR A 26 -2.15 -11.79 4.24
C TYR A 26 -0.81 -12.42 4.68
N ALA A 27 -0.26 -12.02 5.82
CA ALA A 27 0.94 -12.64 6.39
C ALA A 27 0.69 -14.11 6.76
N LYS A 28 -0.49 -14.46 7.30
CA LYS A 28 -0.89 -15.85 7.56
C LYS A 28 -0.95 -16.70 6.28
N GLU A 29 -1.35 -16.10 5.16
CA GLU A 29 -1.32 -16.73 3.84
C GLU A 29 0.09 -16.83 3.23
N GLY A 30 1.12 -16.28 3.88
CA GLY A 30 2.51 -16.29 3.43
C GLY A 30 2.90 -15.12 2.54
N TRP A 31 2.05 -14.10 2.40
CA TRP A 31 2.43 -12.85 1.73
C TRP A 31 3.29 -11.99 2.64
N ARG A 32 4.22 -11.25 2.06
CA ARG A 32 5.12 -10.33 2.75
C ARG A 32 4.98 -8.95 2.15
N LEU A 33 5.03 -7.93 2.99
CA LEU A 33 5.04 -6.55 2.51
C LEU A 33 6.31 -6.32 1.68
N PHE A 34 6.13 -5.89 0.42
CA PHE A 34 7.22 -5.59 -0.49
C PHE A 34 7.42 -4.08 -0.64
N ASN A 35 6.34 -3.32 -0.81
CA ASN A 35 6.41 -1.87 -0.94
C ASN A 35 5.09 -1.18 -0.54
N ILE A 36 5.18 0.06 -0.06
CA ILE A 36 4.04 0.95 0.12
C ILE A 36 4.36 2.25 -0.63
N MET A 37 3.54 2.57 -1.63
CA MET A 37 3.69 3.75 -2.47
C MET A 37 2.56 4.73 -2.16
N PRO A 38 2.82 5.82 -1.42
CA PRO A 38 1.84 6.89 -1.25
C PRO A 38 1.45 7.46 -2.62
N ASN A 39 0.16 7.64 -2.87
CA ASN A 39 -0.30 8.21 -4.13
C ASN A 39 -0.06 9.72 -4.14
N VAL A 40 1.09 10.12 -4.69
CA VAL A 40 1.40 11.52 -4.94
C VAL A 40 0.68 11.96 -6.22
N LYS A 41 -0.33 12.83 -6.11
CA LYS A 41 -0.86 13.55 -7.27
C LYS A 41 0.11 14.68 -7.61
N GLY A 42 1.04 14.41 -8.52
CA GLY A 42 1.92 15.44 -9.07
C GLY A 42 2.77 14.89 -10.22
N SER A 43 2.42 15.23 -11.46
CA SER A 43 3.35 15.17 -12.58
C SER A 43 4.43 16.25 -12.39
N GLY A 44 5.67 15.93 -12.73
CA GLY A 44 6.87 16.68 -12.34
C GLY A 44 6.80 18.20 -12.56
N GLY A 45 7.42 18.93 -11.61
CA GLY A 45 7.81 20.33 -11.79
C GLY A 45 7.52 21.26 -10.61
N ALA A 46 6.59 20.93 -9.73
CA ALA A 46 6.19 21.84 -8.66
C ALA A 46 6.68 21.36 -7.29
N ILE A 47 7.32 22.27 -6.57
CA ILE A 47 7.76 22.20 -5.15
C ILE A 47 6.56 22.05 -4.18
N PHE A 48 5.35 21.89 -4.73
CA PHE A 48 4.08 21.69 -4.05
C PHE A 48 3.34 20.52 -4.71
N ALA A 49 3.88 19.31 -4.57
CA ALA A 49 3.09 18.12 -4.85
C ALA A 49 2.01 18.04 -3.77
N SER A 50 0.74 18.24 -4.14
CA SER A 50 -0.40 17.89 -3.29
C SER A 50 -0.37 16.37 -3.13
N VAL A 51 0.27 15.90 -2.07
CA VAL A 51 0.19 14.50 -1.67
C VAL A 51 -1.28 14.28 -1.36
N ASP A 52 -1.96 13.45 -2.14
CA ASP A 52 -3.24 12.89 -1.72
C ASP A 52 -2.88 11.87 -0.63
N GLY A 53 -2.48 12.39 0.54
CA GLY A 53 -1.88 11.63 1.66
C GLY A 53 -2.84 10.62 2.26
N ASN A 54 -4.06 10.60 1.75
CA ASN A 54 -5.14 9.74 2.15
C ASN A 54 -5.15 8.42 1.37
N GLU A 55 -4.27 8.20 0.38
CA GLU A 55 -4.22 6.93 -0.36
C GLU A 55 -2.79 6.41 -0.57
N ALA A 56 -2.61 5.10 -0.47
CA ALA A 56 -1.38 4.40 -0.87
C ALA A 56 -1.68 3.13 -1.66
N THR A 57 -0.76 2.76 -2.53
CA THR A 57 -0.71 1.45 -3.16
C THR A 57 0.19 0.54 -2.34
N ILE A 58 -0.34 -0.58 -1.88
CA ILE A 58 0.39 -1.59 -1.12
C ILE A 58 0.70 -2.77 -2.04
N VAL A 59 1.97 -3.15 -2.08
CA VAL A 59 2.49 -4.28 -2.86
C VAL A 59 3.00 -5.33 -1.89
N MET A 60 2.55 -6.55 -2.07
CA MET A 60 2.99 -7.72 -1.32
C MET A 60 3.58 -8.77 -2.26
N GLU A 61 4.52 -9.56 -1.75
CA GLU A 61 5.16 -10.65 -2.47
C GLU A 61 5.02 -11.97 -1.72
N LYS A 62 5.02 -13.08 -2.45
CA LYS A 62 5.07 -14.43 -1.91
C LYS A 62 6.02 -15.28 -2.75
N SER A 63 6.91 -16.00 -2.07
CA SER A 63 7.75 -17.01 -2.73
C SER A 63 6.88 -18.22 -3.11
N LYS A 64 6.92 -18.65 -4.38
CA LYS A 64 6.41 -19.98 -4.76
C LYS A 64 7.26 -21.08 -4.19
#